data_AF-A0AA36IHB9-F1
#
_entry.id   AF-A0AA36IHB9-F1
#
_cell.length_a   1.000
_cell.length_b   1.000
_cell.length_c   1.000
_cell.angle_alpha   90.00
_cell.angle_beta   90.00
_cell.angle_gamma   90.00
#
_symmetry.space_group_name_H-M   'P 1'
#
loop_
_entity.id
_entity.type
_entity.pdbx_description
1 polymer ?
#
loop_
_entity_poly.entity_id
_entity_poly.type
_entity_poly.pdbx_seq_one_letter_code
_entity_poly.pdbx_strand_id
1 'polypeptide(L)'
;ALQDRKHARKEATADAEERVANNKKVISNVENQIEEDSKFLADVKSKCEVMDKEWDQRQQTRNEEVSAIAKAFSIIKESAYDLVQERADVPRRKTPTFWSRFSLLQESSTSVTSQQLVDELLEAGRNYDLRLVTLAMRAKIDSFTDVKESIGNMMQSLKQEQSDEVKQRAFCTAQLTDNQKVVEEKNRTKQIQTADAMQMEAEIQNAASQASALQKDIDELLVQIKLASQNREKENHEFQTLIAEQREMKASLKQALSVLQGLYASQGGSLVQTELDQPEGLGYKRSSGGQGVLAMMQQLIKDSEAMVAEAMEADQTAQKSFEAFAAETNDAVKAKKDGIEKQNEQKAAQAVLLAETSDAKRLTSSEIQQLLTIKEQLHESCDFLLAQFGVRQKARGEEIEALKRAVSILSG
;
A
#
# COMPACT_ATOMS: atom_id res chain seq x y z
N ALA A 1 71.58 -134.20 6.36
CA ALA A 1 71.38 -134.13 4.89
C ALA A 1 69.91 -134.38 4.47
N LEU A 2 69.41 -135.62 4.49
CA LEU A 2 68.11 -135.95 3.89
C LEU A 2 66.91 -135.50 4.75
N GLN A 3 67.06 -135.50 6.08
CA GLN A 3 66.06 -134.91 7.00
C GLN A 3 65.99 -133.38 6.87
N ASP A 4 67.12 -132.69 6.77
CA ASP A 4 67.20 -131.24 6.59
C ASP A 4 66.55 -130.79 5.27
N ARG A 5 66.73 -131.54 4.17
CA ARG A 5 65.95 -131.31 2.93
C ARG A 5 64.45 -131.58 3.07
N LYS A 6 64.00 -132.38 4.05
CA LYS A 6 62.58 -132.51 4.42
C LYS A 6 62.09 -131.34 5.29
N HIS A 7 62.92 -130.81 6.19
CA HIS A 7 62.59 -129.64 7.01
C HIS A 7 62.50 -128.37 6.16
N ALA A 8 63.53 -128.05 5.38
CA ALA A 8 63.51 -126.90 4.47
C ALA A 8 62.35 -126.95 3.46
N ARG A 9 61.93 -128.15 3.03
CA ARG A 9 60.75 -128.32 2.16
C ARG A 9 59.43 -128.11 2.91
N LYS A 10 59.34 -128.48 4.20
CA LYS A 10 58.17 -128.19 5.06
C LYS A 10 58.06 -126.70 5.38
N GLU A 11 59.17 -126.06 5.68
CA GLU A 11 59.27 -124.62 5.94
C GLU A 11 58.88 -123.83 4.67
N ALA A 12 59.39 -124.23 3.50
CA ALA A 12 58.99 -123.64 2.22
C ALA A 12 57.51 -123.84 1.88
N THR A 13 56.88 -124.96 2.27
CA THR A 13 55.41 -125.11 2.12
C THR A 13 54.64 -124.26 3.12
N ALA A 14 55.12 -124.11 4.36
CA ALA A 14 54.48 -123.25 5.36
C ALA A 14 54.54 -121.76 4.98
N ASP A 15 55.70 -121.27 4.51
CA ASP A 15 55.86 -119.91 3.97
C ASP A 15 54.98 -119.70 2.72
N ALA A 16 54.86 -120.70 1.84
CA ALA A 16 53.95 -120.64 0.69
C ALA A 16 52.46 -120.60 1.12
N GLU A 17 52.05 -121.39 2.12
CA GLU A 17 50.69 -121.40 2.67
C GLU A 17 50.36 -120.09 3.39
N GLU A 18 51.30 -119.54 4.17
CA GLU A 18 51.16 -118.23 4.82
C GLU A 18 51.06 -117.09 3.79
N ARG A 19 51.90 -117.08 2.75
CA ARG A 19 51.79 -116.12 1.64
C ARG A 19 50.46 -116.23 0.91
N VAL A 20 49.94 -117.44 0.68
CA VAL A 20 48.60 -117.64 0.10
C VAL A 20 47.50 -117.12 1.02
N ALA A 21 47.60 -117.33 2.34
CA ALA A 21 46.64 -116.82 3.32
C ALA A 21 46.68 -115.28 3.42
N ASN A 22 47.87 -114.67 3.44
CA ASN A 22 48.03 -113.23 3.49
C ASN A 22 47.62 -112.57 2.17
N ASN A 23 47.97 -113.14 1.01
CA ASN A 23 47.49 -112.64 -0.28
C ASN A 23 45.96 -112.73 -0.42
N LYS A 24 45.31 -113.78 0.12
CA LYS A 24 43.83 -113.86 0.17
C LYS A 24 43.21 -112.74 1.03
N LYS A 25 43.82 -112.39 2.17
CA LYS A 25 43.38 -111.24 2.98
C LYS A 25 43.57 -109.92 2.24
N VAL A 26 44.71 -109.74 1.56
CA VAL A 26 44.96 -108.53 0.73
C VAL A 26 43.95 -108.43 -0.40
N ILE A 27 43.66 -109.52 -1.11
CA ILE A 27 42.64 -109.57 -2.17
C ILE A 27 41.27 -109.18 -1.60
N SER A 28 40.80 -109.81 -0.52
CA SER A 28 39.50 -109.49 0.08
C SER A 28 39.40 -108.05 0.61
N ASN A 29 40.48 -107.51 1.19
CA ASN A 29 40.52 -106.11 1.61
C ASN A 29 40.45 -105.15 0.40
N VAL A 30 41.15 -105.47 -0.70
CA VAL A 30 41.13 -104.68 -1.95
C VAL A 30 39.78 -104.81 -2.66
N GLU A 31 39.13 -105.97 -2.64
CA GLU A 31 37.77 -106.17 -3.16
C GLU A 31 36.75 -105.32 -2.40
N ASN A 32 36.80 -105.33 -1.06
CA ASN A 32 35.96 -104.48 -0.22
C ASN A 32 36.21 -102.99 -0.49
N GLN A 33 37.49 -102.58 -0.57
CA GLN A 33 37.86 -101.19 -0.83
C GLN A 33 37.42 -100.73 -2.24
N ILE A 34 37.52 -101.60 -3.26
CA ILE A 34 36.97 -101.32 -4.59
C ILE A 34 35.45 -101.15 -4.53
N GLU A 35 34.73 -101.93 -3.72
CA GLU A 35 33.28 -101.76 -3.55
C GLU A 35 32.95 -100.41 -2.88
N GLU A 36 33.66 -100.02 -1.83
CA GLU A 36 33.50 -98.73 -1.13
C GLU A 36 33.86 -97.54 -2.04
N ASP A 37 35.02 -97.56 -2.70
CA ASP A 37 35.46 -96.52 -3.64
C ASP A 37 34.49 -96.41 -4.84
N SER A 38 33.91 -97.53 -5.31
CA SER A 38 32.91 -97.50 -6.40
C SER A 38 31.60 -96.83 -5.99
N LYS A 39 31.16 -97.03 -4.74
CA LYS A 39 29.96 -96.37 -4.17
C LYS A 39 30.21 -94.88 -3.98
N PHE A 40 31.37 -94.51 -3.42
CA PHE A 40 31.77 -93.10 -3.27
C PHE A 40 31.87 -92.40 -4.63
N LEU A 41 32.47 -93.03 -5.64
CA LEU A 41 32.58 -92.49 -6.99
C LEU A 41 31.22 -92.35 -7.70
N ALA A 42 30.24 -93.21 -7.39
CA ALA A 42 28.86 -93.08 -7.87
C ALA A 42 28.11 -91.92 -7.18
N ASP A 43 28.24 -91.78 -5.86
CA ASP A 43 27.67 -90.68 -5.07
C ASP A 43 28.25 -89.32 -5.50
N VAL A 44 29.58 -89.22 -5.64
CA VAL A 44 30.26 -88.02 -6.15
C VAL A 44 29.80 -87.67 -7.57
N LYS A 45 29.66 -88.64 -8.48
CA LYS A 45 29.11 -88.38 -9.82
C LYS A 45 27.69 -87.83 -9.77
N SER A 46 26.81 -88.44 -8.97
CA SER A 46 25.43 -87.98 -8.81
C SER A 46 25.38 -86.56 -8.24
N LYS A 47 26.23 -86.25 -7.25
CA LYS A 47 26.37 -84.90 -6.69
C LYS A 47 26.89 -83.89 -7.71
N CYS A 48 27.90 -84.23 -8.51
CA CYS A 48 28.36 -83.36 -9.61
C CYS A 48 27.24 -83.11 -10.62
N GLU A 49 26.54 -84.15 -11.08
CA GLU A 49 25.42 -84.01 -12.02
C GLU A 49 24.25 -83.16 -11.50
N VAL A 50 24.07 -83.06 -10.18
CA VAL A 50 23.09 -82.15 -9.55
C VAL A 50 23.68 -80.74 -9.44
N MET A 51 24.92 -80.60 -8.97
CA MET A 51 25.62 -79.32 -8.86
C MET A 51 25.75 -78.60 -10.21
N ASP A 52 26.07 -79.31 -11.29
CA ASP A 52 26.18 -78.74 -12.65
C ASP A 52 24.82 -78.17 -13.10
N LYS A 53 23.73 -78.95 -12.94
CA LYS A 53 22.36 -78.52 -13.28
C LYS A 53 21.92 -77.32 -12.43
N GLU A 54 22.21 -77.32 -11.13
CA GLU A 54 21.93 -76.18 -10.26
C GLU A 54 22.81 -74.97 -10.60
N TRP A 55 24.06 -75.17 -11.03
CA TRP A 55 24.96 -74.10 -11.41
C TRP A 55 24.51 -73.42 -12.71
N ASP A 56 24.13 -74.20 -13.72
CA ASP A 56 23.58 -73.66 -14.97
C ASP A 56 22.27 -72.90 -14.71
N GLN A 57 21.36 -73.43 -13.88
CA GLN A 57 20.16 -72.72 -13.46
C GLN A 57 20.46 -71.42 -12.69
N ARG A 58 21.47 -71.42 -11.81
CA ARG A 58 21.95 -70.21 -11.11
C ARG A 58 22.54 -69.18 -12.08
N GLN A 59 23.33 -69.61 -13.07
CA GLN A 59 23.92 -68.73 -14.07
C GLN A 59 22.85 -68.12 -14.98
N GLN A 60 21.90 -68.91 -15.47
CA GLN A 60 20.75 -68.41 -16.23
C GLN A 60 19.96 -67.38 -15.40
N THR A 61 19.56 -67.75 -14.18
CA THR A 61 18.80 -66.88 -13.25
C THR A 61 19.51 -65.54 -13.03
N ARG A 62 20.83 -65.55 -12.81
CA ARG A 62 21.63 -64.32 -12.61
C ARG A 62 21.76 -63.47 -13.88
N ASN A 63 21.89 -64.10 -15.05
CA ASN A 63 21.94 -63.37 -16.32
C ASN A 63 20.58 -62.70 -16.64
N GLU A 64 19.47 -63.35 -16.29
CA GLU A 64 18.13 -62.77 -16.35
C GLU A 64 17.96 -61.62 -15.34
N GLU A 65 18.41 -61.78 -14.08
CA GLU A 65 18.45 -60.74 -13.05
C GLU A 65 19.23 -59.49 -13.54
N VAL A 66 20.45 -59.67 -14.07
CA VAL A 66 21.28 -58.57 -14.61
C VAL A 66 20.62 -57.92 -15.83
N SER A 67 19.99 -58.70 -16.72
CA SER A 67 19.27 -58.15 -17.88
C SER A 67 18.06 -57.29 -17.46
N ALA A 68 17.30 -57.72 -16.46
CA ALA A 68 16.17 -56.97 -15.93
C ALA A 68 16.60 -55.69 -15.21
N ILE A 69 17.68 -55.75 -14.40
CA ILE A 69 18.26 -54.58 -13.73
C ILE A 69 18.77 -53.56 -14.76
N ALA A 70 19.45 -54.01 -15.82
CA ALA A 70 19.91 -53.12 -16.89
C ALA A 70 18.77 -52.39 -17.61
N LYS A 71 17.64 -53.09 -17.87
CA LYS A 71 16.42 -52.50 -18.47
C LYS A 71 15.72 -51.52 -17.51
N ALA A 72 15.61 -51.87 -16.24
CA ALA A 72 15.05 -50.97 -15.21
C ALA A 72 15.91 -49.70 -15.07
N PHE A 73 17.24 -49.84 -15.12
CA PHE A 73 18.18 -48.72 -15.08
C PHE A 73 18.12 -47.84 -16.34
N SER A 74 17.97 -48.42 -17.55
CA SER A 74 17.84 -47.62 -18.77
C SER A 74 16.56 -46.78 -18.77
N ILE A 75 15.42 -47.37 -18.38
CA ILE A 75 14.13 -46.66 -18.25
C ILE A 75 14.24 -45.44 -17.32
N ILE A 76 14.87 -45.61 -16.15
CA ILE A 76 15.07 -44.52 -15.19
C ILE A 76 16.06 -43.47 -15.73
N LYS A 77 17.13 -43.91 -16.41
CA LYS A 77 18.18 -43.01 -16.91
C LYS A 77 17.69 -42.14 -18.07
N GLU A 78 16.80 -42.66 -18.92
CA GLU A 78 16.28 -41.96 -20.09
C GLU A 78 15.47 -40.72 -19.67
N SER A 79 14.45 -40.89 -18.81
CA SER A 79 13.69 -39.76 -18.23
C SER A 79 14.53 -38.86 -17.32
N ALA A 80 15.55 -39.39 -16.64
CA ALA A 80 16.45 -38.56 -15.82
C ALA A 80 17.39 -37.66 -16.65
N TYR A 81 17.49 -37.83 -17.97
CA TYR A 81 18.34 -37.00 -18.82
C TYR A 81 17.61 -35.76 -19.35
N ASP A 82 16.36 -35.93 -19.78
CA ASP A 82 15.57 -34.85 -20.39
C ASP A 82 15.24 -33.75 -19.38
N LEU A 83 14.91 -34.13 -18.14
CA LEU A 83 14.64 -33.22 -17.00
C LEU A 83 15.82 -32.28 -16.63
N VAL A 84 17.05 -32.57 -17.08
CA VAL A 84 18.26 -31.85 -16.65
C VAL A 84 18.63 -30.71 -17.61
N GLN A 85 18.23 -30.74 -18.87
CA GLN A 85 18.67 -29.74 -19.85
C GLN A 85 17.92 -28.39 -19.75
N GLU A 86 16.71 -28.38 -19.19
CA GLU A 86 15.83 -27.18 -19.21
C GLU A 86 16.25 -26.07 -18.22
N ARG A 87 17.02 -26.38 -17.17
CA ARG A 87 17.29 -25.45 -16.04
C ARG A 87 18.54 -24.57 -16.20
N ALA A 88 19.18 -24.49 -17.37
CA ALA A 88 20.52 -23.93 -17.53
C ALA A 88 20.63 -22.39 -17.74
N ASP A 89 19.60 -21.72 -18.28
CA ASP A 89 19.76 -20.43 -18.98
C ASP A 89 19.21 -19.17 -18.25
N VAL A 90 19.77 -18.75 -17.10
CA VAL A 90 19.47 -17.40 -16.51
C VAL A 90 20.68 -16.69 -15.84
N PRO A 91 21.16 -15.55 -16.37
CA PRO A 91 22.21 -14.73 -15.74
C PRO A 91 21.68 -13.48 -14.99
N ARG A 92 22.18 -13.24 -13.76
CA ARG A 92 21.82 -12.06 -12.91
C ARG A 92 22.64 -10.79 -13.23
N ARG A 93 22.03 -9.60 -13.08
CA ARG A 93 22.69 -8.26 -13.12
C ARG A 93 22.61 -7.53 -11.77
N LYS A 94 23.41 -6.46 -11.58
CA LYS A 94 23.45 -5.62 -10.36
C LYS A 94 23.47 -4.11 -10.71
N THR A 95 22.86 -3.26 -9.89
CA THR A 95 22.97 -1.77 -9.89
C THR A 95 22.76 -1.20 -8.47
N PRO A 96 23.42 -0.08 -8.12
CA PRO A 96 22.77 1.07 -7.42
C PRO A 96 23.16 2.45 -8.04
N THR A 97 22.30 3.49 -8.12
CA THR A 97 21.74 4.41 -7.07
C THR A 97 22.74 5.52 -6.65
N PHE A 98 22.70 6.75 -7.20
CA PHE A 98 21.80 7.90 -6.91
C PHE A 98 22.03 8.57 -5.53
N TRP A 99 22.46 9.85 -5.50
CA TRP A 99 22.64 10.66 -4.27
C TRP A 99 22.72 12.21 -4.52
N SER A 100 22.23 13.00 -3.54
CA SER A 100 22.52 14.45 -3.28
C SER A 100 21.91 15.50 -4.25
N ARG A 101 21.58 16.76 -3.85
CA ARG A 101 21.44 17.44 -2.53
C ARG A 101 20.51 18.69 -2.61
N PHE A 102 20.28 19.42 -1.50
CA PHE A 102 19.24 20.47 -1.31
C PHE A 102 19.80 21.84 -0.81
N SER A 103 19.06 22.97 -0.93
CA SER A 103 19.51 24.38 -0.64
C SER A 103 18.38 25.40 -0.28
N LEU A 104 18.69 26.62 0.22
CA LEU A 104 17.72 27.66 0.70
C LEU A 104 18.32 29.10 0.83
N LEU A 105 17.51 30.13 1.22
CA LEU A 105 17.80 31.49 1.82
C LEU A 105 17.87 32.76 0.89
N GLN A 106 17.80 34.04 1.36
CA GLN A 106 16.68 34.83 2.01
C GLN A 106 16.96 36.39 2.23
N GLU A 107 16.07 37.30 1.73
CA GLU A 107 15.45 38.59 2.27
C GLU A 107 16.18 39.91 2.79
N SER A 108 15.56 41.13 2.63
CA SER A 108 15.87 42.49 3.28
C SER A 108 14.92 43.71 2.90
N SER A 109 14.90 44.90 3.60
CA SER A 109 14.09 46.15 3.25
C SER A 109 14.38 47.54 3.99
N THR A 110 13.57 48.63 3.72
CA THR A 110 13.45 50.04 4.35
C THR A 110 14.35 51.22 3.83
N SER A 111 14.24 52.57 4.09
CA SER A 111 13.46 53.54 4.97
C SER A 111 13.42 55.05 4.42
N VAL A 112 12.81 56.08 5.10
CA VAL A 112 12.57 57.53 4.62
C VAL A 112 12.46 58.68 5.70
N THR A 113 12.41 60.03 5.36
CA THR A 113 12.12 61.23 6.28
C THR A 113 11.70 62.62 5.63
N SER A 114 11.46 63.76 6.38
CA SER A 114 10.47 64.91 6.08
C SER A 114 10.68 66.35 6.75
N GLN A 115 9.89 67.47 6.46
CA GLN A 115 9.28 68.57 7.37
C GLN A 115 9.01 70.12 6.95
N GLN A 116 8.04 70.85 7.64
CA GLN A 116 7.91 72.33 8.12
C GLN A 116 6.98 73.53 7.55
N LEU A 117 6.68 74.63 8.36
CA LEU A 117 5.55 75.70 8.37
C LEU A 117 5.91 77.11 9.07
N VAL A 118 5.18 78.27 9.34
CA VAL A 118 4.03 79.17 8.82
C VAL A 118 3.69 80.48 9.73
N ASP A 119 2.93 81.54 9.26
CA ASP A 119 2.02 82.63 9.92
C ASP A 119 2.35 84.14 10.35
N GLU A 120 1.31 85.06 10.44
CA GLU A 120 1.02 86.20 11.45
C GLU A 120 -0.13 87.28 11.10
N LEU A 121 -0.93 87.80 12.09
CA LEU A 121 -2.10 88.78 12.00
C LEU A 121 -2.27 89.70 13.30
N LEU A 122 -3.32 90.49 13.74
CA LEU A 122 -4.65 91.10 13.33
C LEU A 122 -5.10 92.26 14.33
N GLU A 123 -6.22 93.01 14.12
CA GLU A 123 -6.88 93.93 15.14
C GLU A 123 -8.44 94.16 14.93
N ALA A 124 -9.07 95.30 15.36
CA ALA A 124 -10.52 95.44 15.67
C ALA A 124 -11.18 96.86 15.48
N GLY A 125 -12.37 97.15 16.08
CA GLY A 125 -13.18 98.39 15.88
C GLY A 125 -14.18 98.78 17.01
N ARG A 126 -14.69 100.04 17.06
CA ARG A 126 -15.26 100.74 18.26
C ARG A 126 -16.30 101.86 17.88
N ASN A 127 -17.29 102.26 18.73
CA ASN A 127 -18.42 103.18 18.36
C ASN A 127 -19.12 104.00 19.53
N TYR A 128 -20.05 104.94 19.21
CA TYR A 128 -20.86 105.89 20.08
C TYR A 128 -22.33 106.05 19.51
N ASP A 129 -23.35 106.84 19.97
CA ASP A 129 -23.64 107.84 21.06
C ASP A 129 -25.07 107.61 21.69
N LEU A 130 -25.93 108.63 21.98
CA LEU A 130 -27.15 108.47 22.83
C LEU A 130 -28.39 109.42 22.64
N ARG A 131 -28.36 110.72 23.02
CA ARG A 131 -29.38 111.22 24.00
C ARG A 131 -30.63 112.07 23.64
N LEU A 132 -30.51 113.28 23.07
CA LEU A 132 -31.48 114.39 23.28
C LEU A 132 -32.77 114.41 22.39
N VAL A 133 -33.74 113.50 22.60
CA VAL A 133 -34.54 112.96 21.47
C VAL A 133 -36.03 112.61 21.71
N THR A 134 -36.53 112.46 22.94
CA THR A 134 -37.79 111.73 23.24
C THR A 134 -39.11 112.34 22.73
N LEU A 135 -39.32 113.66 22.84
CA LEU A 135 -40.57 114.29 22.36
C LEU A 135 -40.58 114.43 20.83
N ALA A 136 -39.41 114.73 20.25
CA ALA A 136 -39.20 114.70 18.81
C ALA A 136 -39.34 113.28 18.23
N MET A 137 -39.01 112.24 19.01
CA MET A 137 -39.36 110.86 18.67
C MET A 137 -40.87 110.67 18.61
N ARG A 138 -41.67 111.04 19.62
CA ARG A 138 -43.14 110.84 19.51
C ARG A 138 -43.78 111.53 18.30
N ALA A 139 -43.30 112.69 17.87
CA ALA A 139 -43.74 113.32 16.62
C ALA A 139 -43.18 112.67 15.33
N LYS A 140 -42.06 111.94 15.41
CA LYS A 140 -41.53 111.09 14.32
C LYS A 140 -42.02 109.62 14.39
N ILE A 141 -42.69 109.19 15.46
CA ILE A 141 -43.01 107.78 15.69
C ILE A 141 -44.09 107.27 14.73
N ASP A 142 -44.94 108.17 14.21
CA ASP A 142 -45.83 107.89 13.07
C ASP A 142 -45.07 107.76 11.75
N SER A 143 -44.01 108.55 11.53
CA SER A 143 -43.11 108.42 10.37
C SER A 143 -42.08 107.29 10.48
N PHE A 144 -42.16 106.47 11.54
CA PHE A 144 -41.39 105.23 11.71
C PHE A 144 -42.25 103.97 11.57
N THR A 145 -43.45 104.06 11.00
CA THR A 145 -44.34 102.91 10.78
C THR A 145 -43.66 101.87 9.88
N ASP A 146 -43.22 102.26 8.68
CA ASP A 146 -42.50 101.43 7.71
C ASP A 146 -41.22 100.82 8.29
N VAL A 147 -40.55 101.55 9.19
CA VAL A 147 -39.33 101.10 9.89
C VAL A 147 -39.66 100.03 10.92
N LYS A 148 -40.75 100.19 11.69
CA LYS A 148 -41.23 99.17 12.63
C LYS A 148 -41.72 97.91 11.92
N GLU A 149 -42.39 98.05 10.78
CA GLU A 149 -42.75 96.92 9.92
C GLU A 149 -41.49 96.21 9.37
N SER A 150 -40.52 96.96 8.86
CA SER A 150 -39.24 96.41 8.38
C SER A 150 -38.47 95.66 9.48
N ILE A 151 -38.44 96.17 10.71
CA ILE A 151 -37.84 95.47 11.86
C ILE A 151 -38.66 94.25 12.26
N GLY A 152 -40.00 94.32 12.20
CA GLY A 152 -40.88 93.17 12.42
C GLY A 152 -40.62 92.02 11.43
N ASN A 153 -40.50 92.37 10.15
CA ASN A 153 -40.14 91.44 9.08
C ASN A 153 -38.73 90.86 9.28
N MET A 154 -37.73 91.68 9.66
CA MET A 154 -36.37 91.23 10.00
C MET A 154 -36.37 90.27 11.20
N MET A 155 -37.12 90.57 12.26
CA MET A 155 -37.31 89.66 13.41
C MET A 155 -38.03 88.37 13.03
N GLN A 156 -38.90 88.37 12.03
CA GLN A 156 -39.55 87.17 11.51
C GLN A 156 -38.57 86.32 10.68
N SER A 157 -37.78 86.94 9.80
CA SER A 157 -36.70 86.28 9.05
C SER A 157 -35.69 85.63 10.00
N LEU A 158 -35.17 86.36 11.00
CA LEU A 158 -34.21 85.81 11.97
C LEU A 158 -34.78 84.61 12.75
N LYS A 159 -36.06 84.64 13.14
CA LYS A 159 -36.74 83.48 13.78
C LYS A 159 -36.89 82.29 12.83
N GLN A 160 -37.22 82.55 11.56
CA GLN A 160 -37.32 81.51 10.54
C GLN A 160 -35.95 80.87 10.30
N GLU A 161 -34.91 81.69 10.14
CA GLU A 161 -33.52 81.24 9.98
C GLU A 161 -33.00 80.46 11.21
N GLN A 162 -33.39 80.81 12.44
CA GLN A 162 -33.13 80.01 13.64
C GLN A 162 -33.85 78.65 13.58
N SER A 163 -35.11 78.62 13.15
CA SER A 163 -35.92 77.40 13.02
C SER A 163 -35.36 76.45 11.96
N ASP A 164 -34.95 76.98 10.81
CA ASP A 164 -34.37 76.19 9.72
C ASP A 164 -32.94 75.74 10.03
N GLU A 165 -32.14 76.54 10.73
CA GLU A 165 -30.84 76.11 11.25
C GLU A 165 -30.96 74.97 12.28
N VAL A 166 -32.00 74.96 13.12
CA VAL A 166 -32.31 73.82 14.02
C VAL A 166 -32.63 72.54 13.22
N LYS A 167 -33.45 72.65 12.17
CA LYS A 167 -33.77 71.51 11.28
C LYS A 167 -32.53 71.00 10.55
N GLN A 168 -31.71 71.90 10.01
CA GLN A 168 -30.49 71.53 9.28
C GLN A 168 -29.45 70.91 10.21
N ARG A 169 -29.29 71.43 11.45
CA ARG A 169 -28.47 70.76 12.48
C ARG A 169 -28.97 69.34 12.76
N ALA A 170 -30.28 69.17 12.99
CA ALA A 170 -30.86 67.85 13.28
C ALA A 170 -30.61 66.86 12.13
N PHE A 171 -30.86 67.28 10.89
CA PHE A 171 -30.54 66.54 9.67
C PHE A 171 -29.06 66.14 9.62
N CYS A 172 -28.14 67.11 9.76
CA CYS A 172 -26.70 66.86 9.76
C CYS A 172 -26.27 65.84 10.84
N THR A 173 -26.75 65.99 12.08
CA THR A 173 -26.44 65.04 13.15
C THR A 173 -27.00 63.65 12.90
N ALA A 174 -28.19 63.53 12.31
CA ALA A 174 -28.79 62.25 11.97
C ALA A 174 -28.02 61.56 10.83
N GLN A 175 -27.80 62.26 9.71
CA GLN A 175 -27.14 61.70 8.53
C GLN A 175 -25.70 61.25 8.81
N LEU A 176 -24.90 62.04 9.53
CA LEU A 176 -23.54 61.64 9.92
C LEU A 176 -23.54 60.41 10.85
N THR A 177 -24.47 60.36 11.80
CA THR A 177 -24.60 59.24 12.76
C THR A 177 -25.07 57.96 12.06
N ASP A 178 -26.07 58.05 11.19
CA ASP A 178 -26.66 56.89 10.52
C ASP A 178 -25.75 56.38 9.39
N ASN A 179 -25.08 57.26 8.65
CA ASN A 179 -24.01 56.88 7.74
C ASN A 179 -22.92 56.09 8.47
N GLN A 180 -22.44 56.59 9.62
CA GLN A 180 -21.42 55.90 10.39
C GLN A 180 -21.86 54.50 10.86
N LYS A 181 -23.09 54.34 11.36
CA LYS A 181 -23.64 53.02 11.74
C LYS A 181 -23.61 52.04 10.56
N VAL A 182 -24.06 52.47 9.38
CA VAL A 182 -24.11 51.60 8.19
C VAL A 182 -22.70 51.28 7.69
N VAL A 183 -21.74 52.22 7.77
CA VAL A 183 -20.33 51.95 7.49
C VAL A 183 -19.75 50.92 8.46
N GLU A 184 -20.02 51.03 9.76
CA GLU A 184 -19.57 50.06 10.78
C GLU A 184 -20.20 48.68 10.56
N GLU A 185 -21.49 48.61 10.29
CA GLU A 185 -22.21 47.36 9.98
C GLU A 185 -21.67 46.68 8.71
N LYS A 186 -21.53 47.43 7.60
CA LYS A 186 -20.99 46.90 6.34
C LYS A 186 -19.54 46.44 6.49
N ASN A 187 -18.71 47.14 7.30
CA ASN A 187 -17.37 46.67 7.62
C ASN A 187 -17.37 45.35 8.41
N ARG A 188 -18.29 45.16 9.37
CA ARG A 188 -18.46 43.87 10.06
C ARG A 188 -18.88 42.77 9.09
N THR A 189 -19.81 43.03 8.18
CA THR A 189 -20.22 42.07 7.13
C THR A 189 -19.05 41.70 6.22
N LYS A 190 -18.22 42.68 5.81
CA LYS A 190 -16.99 42.46 5.04
C LYS A 190 -15.94 41.63 5.79
N GLN A 191 -15.85 41.76 7.11
CA GLN A 191 -14.98 40.91 7.95
C GLN A 191 -15.48 39.47 7.98
N ILE A 192 -16.80 39.26 8.17
CA ILE A 192 -17.42 37.93 8.15
C ILE A 192 -17.18 37.25 6.80
N GLN A 193 -17.55 37.89 5.68
CA GLN A 193 -17.28 37.40 4.32
C GLN A 193 -15.79 37.15 4.02
N THR A 194 -14.87 37.77 4.78
CA THR A 194 -13.43 37.50 4.67
C THR A 194 -13.03 36.23 5.40
N ALA A 195 -13.57 35.99 6.60
CA ALA A 195 -13.36 34.75 7.33
C ALA A 195 -13.99 33.55 6.59
N ASP A 196 -15.22 33.71 6.09
CA ASP A 196 -15.95 32.70 5.33
C ASP A 196 -15.15 32.28 4.07
N ALA A 197 -14.66 33.24 3.28
CA ALA A 197 -13.83 32.97 2.12
C ALA A 197 -12.51 32.25 2.46
N MET A 198 -11.85 32.64 3.56
CA MET A 198 -10.63 31.95 4.04
C MET A 198 -10.92 30.51 4.50
N GLN A 199 -12.08 30.26 5.11
CA GLN A 199 -12.49 28.90 5.47
C GLN A 199 -12.77 28.06 4.23
N MET A 200 -13.54 28.57 3.26
CA MET A 200 -13.84 27.88 2.01
C MET A 200 -12.56 27.53 1.23
N GLU A 201 -11.59 28.46 1.17
CA GLU A 201 -10.29 28.20 0.54
C GLU A 201 -9.50 27.11 1.28
N ALA A 202 -9.49 27.12 2.62
CA ALA A 202 -8.87 26.05 3.41
C ALA A 202 -9.55 24.68 3.22
N GLU A 203 -10.88 24.64 3.11
CA GLU A 203 -11.64 23.41 2.81
C GLU A 203 -11.34 22.88 1.40
N ILE A 204 -11.25 23.77 0.40
CA ILE A 204 -10.84 23.43 -0.99
C ILE A 204 -9.44 22.81 -1.02
N GLN A 205 -8.48 23.36 -0.28
CA GLN A 205 -7.12 22.82 -0.19
C GLN A 205 -7.09 21.47 0.56
N ASN A 206 -7.87 21.35 1.64
CA ASN A 206 -8.00 20.10 2.39
C ASN A 206 -8.57 18.98 1.49
N ALA A 207 -9.69 19.22 0.80
CA ALA A 207 -10.30 18.27 -0.11
C ALA A 207 -9.37 17.87 -1.27
N ALA A 208 -8.64 18.84 -1.86
CA ALA A 208 -7.64 18.57 -2.88
C ALA A 208 -6.48 17.70 -2.34
N SER A 209 -6.04 17.91 -1.10
CA SER A 209 -5.00 17.09 -0.47
C SER A 209 -5.47 15.65 -0.20
N GLN A 210 -6.72 15.47 0.23
CA GLN A 210 -7.33 14.17 0.47
C GLN A 210 -7.51 13.39 -0.85
N ALA A 211 -7.98 14.05 -1.91
CA ALA A 211 -8.04 13.44 -3.25
C ALA A 211 -6.66 13.01 -3.76
N SER A 212 -5.61 13.82 -3.52
CA SER A 212 -4.23 13.47 -3.90
C SER A 212 -3.66 12.30 -3.08
N ALA A 213 -4.02 12.18 -1.80
CA ALA A 213 -3.66 11.03 -0.97
C ALA A 213 -4.34 9.75 -1.46
N LEU A 214 -5.67 9.79 -1.66
CA LEU A 214 -6.44 8.65 -2.20
C LEU A 214 -5.92 8.17 -3.56
N GLN A 215 -5.45 9.08 -4.43
CA GLN A 215 -4.85 8.69 -5.71
C GLN A 215 -3.53 7.93 -5.52
N LYS A 216 -2.66 8.37 -4.61
CA LYS A 216 -1.40 7.65 -4.30
C LYS A 216 -1.67 6.26 -3.74
N ASP A 217 -2.66 6.12 -2.86
CA ASP A 217 -3.09 4.83 -2.35
C ASP A 217 -3.59 3.90 -3.48
N ILE A 218 -4.32 4.42 -4.46
CA ILE A 218 -4.74 3.66 -5.65
C ILE A 218 -3.51 3.25 -6.48
N ASP A 219 -2.58 4.17 -6.73
CA ASP A 219 -1.38 3.90 -7.51
C ASP A 219 -0.51 2.82 -6.84
N GLU A 220 -0.40 2.83 -5.51
CA GLU A 220 0.29 1.77 -4.76
C GLU A 220 -0.44 0.43 -4.85
N LEU A 221 -1.76 0.39 -4.61
CA LEU A 221 -2.57 -0.83 -4.73
C LEU A 221 -2.49 -1.45 -6.14
N LEU A 222 -2.44 -0.62 -7.19
CA LEU A 222 -2.26 -1.07 -8.58
C LEU A 222 -0.85 -1.64 -8.84
N VAL A 223 0.18 -1.16 -8.13
CA VAL A 223 1.52 -1.78 -8.16
C VAL A 223 1.53 -3.10 -7.37
N GLN A 224 0.90 -3.16 -6.19
CA GLN A 224 0.84 -4.36 -5.37
C GLN A 224 0.10 -5.51 -6.07
N ILE A 225 -1.09 -5.26 -6.64
CA ILE A 225 -1.84 -6.31 -7.38
C ILE A 225 -1.09 -6.77 -8.64
N LYS A 226 -0.39 -5.87 -9.34
CA LYS A 226 0.43 -6.24 -10.50
C LYS A 226 1.61 -7.15 -10.10
N LEU A 227 2.27 -6.86 -8.98
CA LEU A 227 3.36 -7.69 -8.46
C LEU A 227 2.84 -9.06 -8.01
N ALA A 228 1.69 -9.11 -7.32
CA ALA A 228 1.05 -10.36 -6.92
C ALA A 228 0.68 -11.23 -8.13
N SER A 229 0.07 -10.65 -9.18
CA SER A 229 -0.21 -11.34 -10.44
C SER A 229 1.04 -11.92 -11.08
N GLN A 230 2.13 -11.13 -11.16
CA GLN A 230 3.40 -11.58 -11.73
C GLN A 230 4.10 -12.65 -10.89
N ASN A 231 3.82 -12.76 -9.59
CA ASN A 231 4.35 -13.83 -8.75
C ASN A 231 3.51 -15.10 -8.91
N ARG A 232 2.18 -14.99 -8.90
CA ARG A 232 1.28 -16.13 -9.18
C ARG A 232 1.46 -16.73 -10.57
N GLU A 233 1.76 -15.92 -11.58
CA GLU A 233 2.13 -16.41 -12.93
C GLU A 233 3.36 -17.34 -12.88
N LYS A 234 4.41 -16.95 -12.16
CA LYS A 234 5.63 -17.77 -11.96
C LYS A 234 5.36 -18.99 -11.09
N GLU A 235 4.68 -18.82 -9.96
CA GLU A 235 4.42 -19.91 -9.01
C GLU A 235 3.51 -20.98 -9.64
N ASN A 236 2.51 -20.59 -10.45
CA ASN A 236 1.74 -21.53 -11.27
C ASN A 236 2.60 -22.21 -12.35
N HIS A 237 3.54 -21.50 -12.99
CA HIS A 237 4.46 -22.12 -13.94
C HIS A 237 5.36 -23.16 -13.25
N GLU A 238 5.97 -22.80 -12.11
CA GLU A 238 6.81 -23.69 -11.31
C GLU A 238 6.01 -24.91 -10.81
N PHE A 239 4.75 -24.72 -10.41
CA PHE A 239 3.81 -25.80 -10.09
C PHE A 239 3.49 -26.70 -11.30
N GLN A 240 3.20 -26.13 -12.48
CA GLN A 240 2.95 -26.91 -13.69
C GLN A 240 4.16 -27.74 -14.11
N THR A 241 5.37 -27.16 -14.04
CA THR A 241 6.63 -27.88 -14.24
C THR A 241 6.78 -29.00 -13.22
N LEU A 242 6.68 -28.73 -11.91
CA LEU A 242 6.79 -29.73 -10.85
C LEU A 242 5.82 -30.91 -11.03
N ILE A 243 4.56 -30.62 -11.40
CA ILE A 243 3.54 -31.64 -11.65
C ILE A 243 3.86 -32.48 -12.89
N ALA A 244 4.52 -31.91 -13.91
CA ALA A 244 5.02 -32.67 -15.05
C ALA A 244 6.21 -33.58 -14.65
N GLU A 245 7.25 -33.01 -14.03
CA GLU A 245 8.45 -33.73 -13.55
C GLU A 245 8.07 -34.93 -12.67
N GLN A 246 7.16 -34.73 -11.71
CA GLN A 246 6.69 -35.77 -10.79
C GLN A 246 5.86 -36.84 -11.51
N ARG A 247 5.00 -36.48 -12.47
CA ARG A 247 4.22 -37.46 -13.26
C ARG A 247 5.12 -38.35 -14.10
N GLU A 248 6.16 -37.79 -14.70
CA GLU A 248 7.14 -38.54 -15.51
C GLU A 248 8.01 -39.46 -14.64
N MET A 249 8.58 -38.94 -13.55
CA MET A 249 9.35 -39.71 -12.58
C MET A 249 8.55 -40.91 -12.07
N LYS A 250 7.30 -40.67 -11.67
CA LYS A 250 6.35 -41.69 -11.23
C LYS A 250 6.02 -42.72 -12.32
N ALA A 251 5.90 -42.31 -13.59
CA ALA A 251 5.68 -43.23 -14.70
C ALA A 251 6.90 -44.14 -14.93
N SER A 252 8.10 -43.56 -14.95
CA SER A 252 9.37 -44.28 -15.13
C SER A 252 9.63 -45.26 -13.99
N LEU A 253 9.39 -44.86 -12.73
CA LEU A 253 9.47 -45.74 -11.57
C LEU A 253 8.45 -46.90 -11.66
N LYS A 254 7.21 -46.65 -12.09
CA LYS A 254 6.21 -47.72 -12.28
C LYS A 254 6.59 -48.69 -13.40
N GLN A 255 7.16 -48.21 -14.51
CA GLN A 255 7.66 -49.06 -15.60
C GLN A 255 8.85 -49.92 -15.16
N ALA A 256 9.88 -49.31 -14.56
CA ALA A 256 11.06 -50.02 -14.06
C ALA A 256 10.70 -51.06 -12.97
N LEU A 257 9.79 -50.71 -12.05
CA LEU A 257 9.24 -51.64 -11.06
C LEU A 257 8.48 -52.80 -11.72
N SER A 258 7.71 -52.56 -12.78
CA SER A 258 6.99 -53.61 -13.50
C SER A 258 7.94 -54.60 -14.18
N VAL A 259 9.04 -54.12 -14.77
CA VAL A 259 10.10 -54.99 -15.34
C VAL A 259 10.73 -55.88 -14.27
N LEU A 260 11.07 -55.31 -13.10
CA LEU A 260 11.66 -56.08 -11.99
C LEU A 260 10.67 -57.07 -11.38
N GLN A 261 9.40 -56.68 -11.15
CA GLN A 261 8.37 -57.59 -10.66
C GLN A 261 8.08 -58.74 -11.64
N GLY A 262 8.06 -58.47 -12.95
CA GLY A 262 7.88 -59.48 -13.99
C GLY A 262 8.94 -60.59 -13.93
N LEU A 263 10.21 -60.22 -13.72
CA LEU A 263 11.29 -61.19 -13.49
C LEU A 263 10.99 -62.08 -12.27
N TYR A 264 10.81 -61.48 -11.09
CA TYR A 264 10.64 -62.24 -9.85
C TYR A 264 9.36 -63.11 -9.84
N ALA A 265 8.33 -62.75 -10.60
CA ALA A 265 7.14 -63.56 -10.81
C ALA A 265 7.35 -64.70 -11.83
N SER A 266 8.12 -64.46 -12.90
CA SER A 266 8.34 -65.45 -13.98
C SER A 266 9.19 -66.66 -13.56
N GLN A 267 10.17 -66.45 -12.67
CA GLN A 267 11.08 -67.49 -12.16
C GLN A 267 10.45 -68.29 -11.00
N GLY A 268 9.26 -68.84 -11.27
CA GLY A 268 8.35 -69.63 -10.42
C GLY A 268 8.81 -70.02 -9.01
N GLY A 269 8.43 -69.22 -8.01
CA GLY A 269 8.61 -69.60 -6.60
C GLY A 269 7.96 -68.62 -5.62
N SER A 270 7.35 -69.15 -4.56
CA SER A 270 6.78 -68.36 -3.46
C SER A 270 7.85 -67.57 -2.69
N LEU A 271 7.42 -66.59 -1.88
CA LEU A 271 8.26 -65.82 -0.94
C LEU A 271 8.86 -66.67 0.21
N VAL A 272 8.59 -67.98 0.23
CA VAL A 272 9.01 -68.91 1.27
C VAL A 272 10.41 -69.44 1.00
N GLN A 273 11.30 -69.31 1.98
CA GLN A 273 12.55 -70.05 2.02
C GLN A 273 12.23 -71.54 2.27
N THR A 274 12.14 -72.33 1.19
CA THR A 274 12.21 -73.79 1.33
C THR A 274 13.67 -74.14 1.63
N GLU A 275 13.98 -74.33 2.91
CA GLU A 275 15.24 -74.94 3.32
C GLU A 275 15.22 -76.42 2.93
N LEU A 276 15.64 -76.69 1.68
CA LEU A 276 16.12 -78.01 1.30
C LEU A 276 17.43 -78.25 2.04
N ASP A 277 17.46 -79.31 2.84
CA ASP A 277 18.57 -79.69 3.70
C ASP A 277 19.75 -80.18 2.84
N GLN A 278 20.57 -79.22 2.40
CA GLN A 278 21.72 -79.40 1.52
C GLN A 278 23.04 -79.19 2.29
N PRO A 279 24.13 -79.88 1.92
CA PRO A 279 25.41 -79.76 2.62
C PRO A 279 25.92 -78.32 2.67
N GLU A 280 26.48 -77.94 3.82
CA GLU A 280 26.81 -76.56 4.16
C GLU A 280 27.70 -75.87 3.11
N GLY A 281 27.26 -74.67 2.68
CA GLY A 281 28.06 -73.75 1.86
C GLY A 281 27.66 -73.61 0.39
N LEU A 282 26.81 -74.48 -0.18
CA LEU A 282 26.54 -74.49 -1.63
C LEU A 282 25.13 -74.05 -2.09
N GLY A 283 24.15 -73.96 -1.19
CA GLY A 283 22.76 -73.61 -1.54
C GLY A 283 22.56 -72.18 -2.06
N TYR A 284 21.75 -72.02 -3.12
CA TYR A 284 21.47 -70.69 -3.71
C TYR A 284 20.50 -69.86 -2.86
N LYS A 285 21.03 -68.90 -2.12
CA LYS A 285 20.22 -67.82 -1.53
C LYS A 285 20.08 -66.68 -2.56
N ARG A 286 18.85 -66.43 -3.04
CA ARG A 286 18.50 -65.19 -3.78
C ARG A 286 18.90 -63.97 -2.94
N SER A 287 19.27 -62.87 -3.60
CA SER A 287 19.68 -61.64 -2.92
C SER A 287 18.55 -61.09 -2.05
N SER A 288 18.75 -61.08 -0.73
CA SER A 288 17.80 -60.51 0.25
C SER A 288 17.55 -59.01 0.04
N GLY A 289 18.47 -58.30 -0.62
CA GLY A 289 18.31 -56.90 -0.98
C GLY A 289 17.26 -56.64 -2.08
N GLY A 290 16.90 -57.64 -2.90
CA GLY A 290 15.98 -57.46 -4.03
C GLY A 290 14.58 -56.99 -3.61
N GLN A 291 14.06 -57.52 -2.51
CA GLN A 291 12.80 -57.06 -1.91
C GLN A 291 12.92 -55.63 -1.36
N GLY A 292 14.06 -55.27 -0.78
CA GLY A 292 14.34 -53.92 -0.28
C GLY A 292 14.33 -52.87 -1.39
N VAL A 293 14.93 -53.17 -2.55
CA VAL A 293 14.90 -52.27 -3.72
C VAL A 293 13.49 -52.10 -4.27
N LEU A 294 12.71 -53.20 -4.38
CA LEU A 294 11.31 -53.11 -4.80
C LEU A 294 10.47 -52.27 -3.83
N ALA A 295 10.63 -52.49 -2.52
CA ALA A 295 9.94 -51.70 -1.49
C ALA A 295 10.34 -50.22 -1.54
N MET A 296 11.62 -49.92 -1.76
CA MET A 296 12.11 -48.54 -1.94
C MET A 296 11.52 -47.87 -3.16
N MET A 297 11.39 -48.58 -4.30
CA MET A 297 10.72 -48.04 -5.49
C MET A 297 9.22 -47.82 -5.28
N GLN A 298 8.54 -48.70 -4.55
CA GLN A 298 7.13 -48.50 -4.15
C GLN A 298 6.97 -47.29 -3.22
N GLN A 299 7.89 -47.11 -2.28
CA GLN A 299 7.90 -45.95 -1.39
C GLN A 299 8.14 -44.65 -2.15
N LEU A 300 9.13 -44.59 -3.05
CA LEU A 300 9.38 -43.41 -3.90
C LEU A 300 8.18 -43.05 -4.80
N ILE A 301 7.45 -44.05 -5.33
CA ILE A 301 6.20 -43.84 -6.06
C ILE A 301 5.12 -43.20 -5.17
N LYS A 302 5.02 -43.66 -3.92
CA LYS A 302 4.06 -43.16 -2.92
C LYS A 302 4.43 -41.76 -2.42
N ASP A 303 5.72 -41.49 -2.25
CA ASP A 303 6.24 -40.18 -1.83
C ASP A 303 6.02 -39.14 -2.95
N SER A 304 6.25 -39.52 -4.22
CA SER A 304 5.87 -38.71 -5.39
C SER A 304 4.35 -38.49 -5.48
N GLU A 305 3.54 -39.50 -5.16
CA GLU A 305 2.07 -39.36 -5.04
C GLU A 305 1.64 -38.40 -3.93
N ALA A 306 2.35 -38.37 -2.80
CA ALA A 306 2.12 -37.41 -1.72
C ALA A 306 2.57 -35.99 -2.08
N MET A 307 3.79 -35.81 -2.62
CA MET A 307 4.30 -34.51 -3.06
C MET A 307 3.40 -33.85 -4.12
N VAL A 308 2.82 -34.63 -5.03
CA VAL A 308 1.84 -34.14 -6.02
C VAL A 308 0.55 -33.65 -5.35
N ALA A 309 0.07 -34.35 -4.31
CA ALA A 309 -1.13 -33.95 -3.58
C ALA A 309 -0.88 -32.68 -2.73
N GLU A 310 0.24 -32.63 -2.00
CA GLU A 310 0.66 -31.46 -1.21
C GLU A 310 0.86 -30.23 -2.09
N ALA A 311 1.51 -30.36 -3.25
CA ALA A 311 1.66 -29.28 -4.22
C ALA A 311 0.31 -28.79 -4.77
N MET A 312 -0.64 -29.71 -5.04
CA MET A 312 -2.00 -29.34 -5.48
C MET A 312 -2.79 -28.59 -4.41
N GLU A 313 -2.69 -28.99 -3.14
CA GLU A 313 -3.35 -28.28 -2.04
C GLU A 313 -2.71 -26.90 -1.77
N ALA A 314 -1.39 -26.81 -1.87
CA ALA A 314 -0.64 -25.57 -1.73
C ALA A 314 -1.01 -24.56 -2.84
N ASP A 315 -1.02 -24.97 -4.11
CA ASP A 315 -1.38 -24.08 -5.22
C ASP A 315 -2.86 -23.69 -5.18
N GLN A 316 -3.78 -24.63 -4.87
CA GLN A 316 -5.19 -24.28 -4.70
C GLN A 316 -5.42 -23.30 -3.54
N THR A 317 -4.61 -23.36 -2.50
CA THR A 317 -4.66 -22.41 -1.37
C THR A 317 -4.11 -21.05 -1.78
N ALA A 318 -2.94 -20.99 -2.43
CA ALA A 318 -2.35 -19.75 -2.92
C ALA A 318 -3.22 -19.04 -3.97
N GLN A 319 -3.88 -19.81 -4.85
CA GLN A 319 -4.84 -19.30 -5.82
C GLN A 319 -6.05 -18.63 -5.12
N LYS A 320 -6.66 -19.28 -4.12
CA LYS A 320 -7.76 -18.68 -3.33
C LYS A 320 -7.32 -17.42 -2.60
N SER A 321 -6.11 -17.42 -2.01
CA SER A 321 -5.56 -16.24 -1.35
C SER A 321 -5.31 -15.09 -2.32
N PHE A 322 -4.86 -15.36 -3.55
CA PHE A 322 -4.71 -14.36 -4.60
C PHE A 322 -6.06 -13.84 -5.11
N GLU A 323 -7.05 -14.71 -5.32
CA GLU A 323 -8.41 -14.32 -5.73
C GLU A 323 -9.06 -13.40 -4.69
N ALA A 324 -8.95 -13.73 -3.40
CA ALA A 324 -9.42 -12.89 -2.29
C ALA A 324 -8.68 -11.53 -2.27
N PHE A 325 -7.34 -11.53 -2.29
CA PHE A 325 -6.54 -10.30 -2.31
C PHE A 325 -6.86 -9.42 -3.54
N ALA A 326 -7.07 -10.02 -4.71
CA ALA A 326 -7.44 -9.30 -5.92
C ALA A 326 -8.85 -8.70 -5.82
N ALA A 327 -9.82 -9.42 -5.24
CA ALA A 327 -11.16 -8.89 -4.98
C ALA A 327 -11.12 -7.70 -4.00
N GLU A 328 -10.51 -7.90 -2.82
CA GLU A 328 -10.35 -6.86 -1.79
C GLU A 328 -9.62 -5.63 -2.32
N THR A 329 -8.57 -5.82 -3.13
CA THR A 329 -7.83 -4.70 -3.75
C THR A 329 -8.67 -3.95 -4.78
N ASN A 330 -9.47 -4.65 -5.60
CA ASN A 330 -10.35 -3.99 -6.57
C ASN A 330 -11.47 -3.20 -5.87
N ASP A 331 -12.08 -3.73 -4.82
CA ASP A 331 -13.08 -3.03 -4.02
C ASP A 331 -12.48 -1.83 -3.27
N ALA A 332 -11.25 -1.96 -2.72
CA ALA A 332 -10.53 -0.85 -2.12
C ALA A 332 -10.18 0.25 -3.12
N VAL A 333 -9.71 -0.11 -4.33
CA VAL A 333 -9.46 0.84 -5.43
C VAL A 333 -10.74 1.53 -5.86
N LYS A 334 -11.87 0.81 -5.94
CA LYS A 334 -13.18 1.40 -6.24
C LYS A 334 -13.60 2.39 -5.16
N ALA A 335 -13.64 1.98 -3.89
CA ALA A 335 -14.04 2.84 -2.78
C ALA A 335 -13.17 4.10 -2.65
N LYS A 336 -11.87 4.02 -2.99
CA LYS A 336 -10.97 5.18 -3.07
C LYS A 336 -11.28 6.09 -4.26
N LYS A 337 -11.69 5.57 -5.43
CA LYS A 337 -12.15 6.37 -6.58
C LYS A 337 -13.46 7.09 -6.29
N ASP A 338 -14.44 6.38 -5.74
CA ASP A 338 -15.71 6.94 -5.29
C ASP A 338 -15.46 8.06 -4.24
N GLY A 339 -14.45 7.88 -3.38
CA GLY A 339 -13.93 8.90 -2.47
C GLY A 339 -13.31 10.12 -3.16
N ILE A 340 -12.49 9.94 -4.21
CA ILE A 340 -11.91 11.04 -5.00
C ILE A 340 -13.00 11.83 -5.72
N GLU A 341 -14.01 11.17 -6.28
CA GLU A 341 -15.15 11.82 -6.93
C GLU A 341 -15.87 12.75 -5.93
N LYS A 342 -16.25 12.22 -4.77
CA LYS A 342 -16.89 12.99 -3.69
C LYS A 342 -16.04 14.18 -3.18
N GLN A 343 -14.72 14.03 -3.11
CA GLN A 343 -13.83 15.13 -2.74
C GLN A 343 -13.77 16.22 -3.84
N ASN A 344 -13.83 15.83 -5.12
CA ASN A 344 -13.91 16.77 -6.22
C ASN A 344 -15.28 17.47 -6.29
N GLU A 345 -16.38 16.78 -5.99
CA GLU A 345 -17.72 17.39 -5.83
C GLU A 345 -17.73 18.44 -4.71
N GLN A 346 -17.25 18.09 -3.51
CA GLN A 346 -17.18 19.03 -2.38
C GLN A 346 -16.29 20.24 -2.71
N LYS A 347 -15.15 20.00 -3.36
CA LYS A 347 -14.24 21.06 -3.82
C LYS A 347 -14.90 21.97 -4.86
N ALA A 348 -15.66 21.42 -5.80
CA ALA A 348 -16.38 22.20 -6.80
C ALA A 348 -17.51 23.05 -6.17
N ALA A 349 -18.28 22.47 -5.25
CA ALA A 349 -19.32 23.18 -4.51
C ALA A 349 -18.73 24.34 -3.69
N GLN A 350 -17.65 24.11 -2.93
CA GLN A 350 -17.00 25.19 -2.17
C GLN A 350 -16.34 26.24 -3.09
N ALA A 351 -15.86 25.86 -4.28
CA ALA A 351 -15.32 26.84 -5.24
C ALA A 351 -16.39 27.80 -5.78
N VAL A 352 -17.64 27.33 -5.96
CA VAL A 352 -18.78 28.20 -6.31
C VAL A 352 -19.11 29.14 -5.15
N LEU A 353 -19.27 28.62 -3.93
CA LEU A 353 -19.57 29.42 -2.74
C LEU A 353 -18.47 30.46 -2.45
N LEU A 354 -17.21 30.12 -2.67
CA LEU A 354 -16.07 31.04 -2.55
C LEU A 354 -16.14 32.18 -3.58
N ALA A 355 -16.54 31.89 -4.82
CA ALA A 355 -16.72 32.90 -5.86
C ALA A 355 -17.88 33.86 -5.51
N GLU A 356 -19.04 33.32 -5.14
CA GLU A 356 -20.21 34.10 -4.71
C GLU A 356 -19.90 34.98 -3.49
N THR A 357 -19.22 34.42 -2.48
CA THR A 357 -18.79 35.15 -1.27
C THR A 357 -17.77 36.25 -1.60
N SER A 358 -16.86 35.98 -2.53
CA SER A 358 -15.85 36.96 -2.98
C SER A 358 -16.50 38.13 -3.75
N ASP A 359 -17.50 37.86 -4.59
CA ASP A 359 -18.26 38.91 -5.27
C ASP A 359 -19.16 39.70 -4.31
N ALA A 360 -19.82 39.04 -3.35
CA ALA A 360 -20.56 39.71 -2.29
C ALA A 360 -19.65 40.65 -1.47
N LYS A 361 -18.43 40.19 -1.12
CA LYS A 361 -17.39 41.00 -0.45
C LYS A 361 -16.88 42.17 -1.31
N ARG A 362 -16.80 42.00 -2.63
CA ARG A 362 -16.45 43.07 -3.58
C ARG A 362 -17.55 44.13 -3.64
N LEU A 363 -18.82 43.72 -3.73
CA LEU A 363 -19.98 44.62 -3.69
C LEU A 363 -20.05 45.36 -2.35
N THR A 364 -19.96 44.67 -1.22
CA THR A 364 -19.92 45.28 0.13
C THR A 364 -18.76 46.26 0.28
N SER A 365 -17.61 46.00 -0.33
CA SER A 365 -16.49 46.95 -0.36
C SER A 365 -16.80 48.22 -1.17
N SER A 366 -17.52 48.11 -2.29
CA SER A 366 -17.97 49.25 -3.10
C SER A 366 -19.03 50.08 -2.38
N GLU A 367 -19.96 49.45 -1.67
CA GLU A 367 -20.95 50.15 -0.84
C GLU A 367 -20.27 50.95 0.28
N ILE A 368 -19.27 50.38 0.97
CA ILE A 368 -18.48 51.08 1.99
C ILE A 368 -17.78 52.31 1.39
N GLN A 369 -17.19 52.20 0.19
CA GLN A 369 -16.56 53.35 -0.48
C GLN A 369 -17.57 54.46 -0.81
N GLN A 370 -18.74 54.11 -1.35
CA GLN A 370 -19.81 55.08 -1.61
C GLN A 370 -20.31 55.77 -0.33
N LEU A 371 -20.50 55.01 0.75
CA LEU A 371 -20.89 55.57 2.05
C LEU A 371 -19.83 56.50 2.64
N LEU A 372 -18.54 56.18 2.48
CA LEU A 372 -17.45 57.05 2.90
C LEU A 372 -17.41 58.36 2.09
N THR A 373 -17.63 58.31 0.76
CA THR A 373 -17.77 59.51 -0.07
C THR A 373 -18.98 60.37 0.35
N ILE A 374 -20.11 59.75 0.69
CA ILE A 374 -21.28 60.45 1.24
C ILE A 374 -20.94 61.07 2.61
N LYS A 375 -20.13 60.40 3.44
CA LYS A 375 -19.68 60.94 4.74
C LYS A 375 -18.80 62.17 4.56
N GLU A 376 -17.91 62.15 3.58
CA GLU A 376 -17.03 63.28 3.23
C GLU A 376 -17.86 64.51 2.79
N GLN A 377 -18.81 64.32 1.88
CA GLN A 377 -19.76 65.36 1.45
C GLN A 377 -20.65 65.88 2.58
N LEU A 378 -21.04 65.01 3.53
CA LEU A 378 -21.74 65.44 4.74
C LEU A 378 -20.85 66.29 5.64
N HIS A 379 -19.58 65.94 5.83
CA HIS A 379 -18.63 66.75 6.60
C HIS A 379 -18.40 68.13 5.96
N GLU A 380 -18.17 68.19 4.64
CA GLU A 380 -18.03 69.46 3.89
C GLU A 380 -19.24 70.40 4.08
N SER A 381 -20.45 69.84 4.09
CA SER A 381 -21.70 70.62 4.14
C SER A 381 -22.24 70.88 5.56
N CYS A 382 -21.86 70.07 6.54
CA CYS A 382 -22.40 70.13 7.90
C CYS A 382 -21.41 70.64 8.96
N ASP A 383 -20.11 70.39 8.87
CA ASP A 383 -19.20 70.59 10.00
C ASP A 383 -19.12 72.06 10.44
N PHE A 384 -19.09 73.00 9.50
CA PHE A 384 -19.15 74.44 9.80
C PHE A 384 -20.45 74.81 10.52
N LEU A 385 -21.60 74.29 10.09
CA LEU A 385 -22.89 74.54 10.71
C LEU A 385 -22.95 73.94 12.12
N LEU A 386 -22.47 72.71 12.30
CA LEU A 386 -22.44 72.02 13.60
C LEU A 386 -21.53 72.73 14.60
N ALA A 387 -20.35 73.19 14.16
CA ALA A 387 -19.41 73.94 15.00
C ALA A 387 -19.94 75.33 15.39
N GLN A 388 -20.54 76.07 14.44
CA GLN A 388 -20.97 77.45 14.67
C GLN A 388 -22.40 77.59 15.22
N PHE A 389 -23.21 76.51 15.21
CA PHE A 389 -24.62 76.52 15.62
C PHE A 389 -24.87 77.26 16.94
N GLY A 390 -24.10 76.94 17.99
CA GLY A 390 -24.30 77.51 19.32
C GLY A 390 -24.02 79.01 19.38
N VAL A 391 -23.00 79.47 18.67
CA VAL A 391 -22.62 80.88 18.56
C VAL A 391 -23.67 81.64 17.74
N ARG A 392 -24.05 81.11 16.58
CA ARG A 392 -25.05 81.69 15.67
C ARG A 392 -26.43 81.80 16.32
N GLN A 393 -26.92 80.74 16.98
CA GLN A 393 -28.19 80.77 17.69
C GLN A 393 -28.21 81.84 18.78
N LYS A 394 -27.13 81.94 19.57
CA LYS A 394 -26.99 82.97 20.60
C LYS A 394 -26.99 84.38 19.98
N ALA A 395 -26.17 84.62 18.96
CA ALA A 395 -26.07 85.93 18.30
C ALA A 395 -27.42 86.37 17.71
N ARG A 396 -28.11 85.50 16.96
CA ARG A 396 -29.47 85.76 16.43
C ARG A 396 -30.49 86.01 17.55
N GLY A 397 -30.37 85.33 18.69
CA GLY A 397 -31.21 85.59 19.86
C GLY A 397 -30.96 86.98 20.48
N GLU A 398 -29.69 87.35 20.68
CA GLU A 398 -29.29 88.66 21.20
C GLU A 398 -29.69 89.80 20.25
N GLU A 399 -29.62 89.55 18.94
CA GLU A 399 -30.09 90.45 17.88
C GLU A 399 -31.62 90.61 17.87
N ILE A 400 -32.39 89.52 17.93
CA ILE A 400 -33.87 89.58 18.06
C ILE A 400 -34.27 90.37 19.32
N GLU A 401 -33.57 90.19 20.45
CA GLU A 401 -33.83 91.00 21.65
C GLU A 401 -33.39 92.47 21.50
N ALA A 402 -32.35 92.76 20.72
CA ALA A 402 -31.97 94.14 20.39
C ALA A 402 -33.01 94.82 19.49
N LEU A 403 -33.50 94.12 18.46
CA LEU A 403 -34.55 94.60 17.57
C LEU A 403 -35.88 94.82 18.31
N LYS A 404 -36.27 93.92 19.23
CA LYS A 404 -37.40 94.13 20.15
C LYS A 404 -37.25 95.42 20.96
N ARG A 405 -36.09 95.63 21.60
CA ARG A 405 -35.81 96.86 22.37
C ARG A 405 -35.90 98.11 21.48
N ALA A 406 -35.39 98.04 20.25
CA ALA A 406 -35.52 99.13 19.28
C ALA A 406 -36.97 99.43 18.91
N VAL A 407 -37.80 98.40 18.64
CA VAL A 407 -39.24 98.57 18.38
C VAL A 407 -39.98 99.16 19.59
N SER A 408 -39.64 98.78 20.81
CA SER A 408 -40.20 99.40 22.03
C SER A 408 -39.85 100.89 22.11
N ILE A 409 -38.59 101.27 21.88
CA ILE A 409 -38.15 102.68 21.86
C ILE A 409 -38.84 103.47 20.73
N LEU A 410 -39.05 102.87 19.56
CA LEU A 410 -39.81 103.42 18.43
C LEU A 410 -41.35 103.36 18.61
N SER A 411 -41.83 102.87 19.75
CA SER A 411 -43.26 102.87 20.11
C SER A 411 -43.55 103.85 21.26
N GLY A 412 -42.54 104.12 22.11
CA GLY A 412 -42.48 105.29 23.00
C GLY A 412 -43.00 105.06 24.41
#